data_AF-A0A2V7T1Z2-F1
#
_entry.id   AF-A0A2V7T1Z2-F1
#
_cell.length_a   1.000
_cell.length_b   1.000
_cell.length_c   1.000
_cell.angle_alpha   90.00
_cell.angle_beta   90.00
_cell.angle_gamma   90.00
#
_symmetry.space_group_name_H-M   'P 1'
#
loop_
_entity.id
_entity.type
_entity.pdbx_description
1 polymer ?
#
loop_
_entity_poly.entity_id
_entity_poly.type
_entity_poly.pdbx_seq_one_letter_code
_entity_poly.pdbx_strand_id
1 'polypeptide(L)'
;MWRTHASRCASRTSCSTAPSTTPRSSWSARVAERAFVALGSNLGDRRAYLHAARIALTLLPSTRLIAVSSVEETAPLGAMTQPPYLNQMVVLDTTMAPESLLAALHVIERTQGRVRGVRWGARTIDLDLVRYGDRRIHTRSLTLPHPGLATRAFWQRELAELARALDAAA
;
A
#
# COMPACT_ATOMS: atom_id res chain seq x y z
N MET A 1 27.87 87.85 4.60
CA MET A 1 27.13 88.01 5.86
C MET A 1 26.95 86.64 6.50
N TRP A 2 27.40 86.47 7.75
CA TRP A 2 26.82 85.67 8.84
C TRP A 2 26.61 84.15 8.58
N ARG A 3 27.50 83.26 9.06
CA ARG A 3 27.46 82.53 10.37
C ARG A 3 26.07 82.00 10.77
N THR A 4 25.94 80.67 10.96
CA THR A 4 25.66 79.97 12.25
C THR A 4 25.49 78.44 12.04
N HIS A 5 26.28 77.64 12.76
CA HIS A 5 25.91 76.67 13.82
C HIS A 5 25.12 75.43 13.34
N ALA A 6 25.72 74.22 13.33
CA ALA A 6 25.94 73.33 14.49
C ALA A 6 24.65 72.83 15.15
N SER A 7 24.38 71.52 15.08
CA SER A 7 24.38 70.62 16.26
C SER A 7 23.81 69.22 15.97
N ARG A 8 24.61 68.24 16.38
CA ARG A 8 24.32 66.89 16.92
C ARG A 8 22.86 66.41 16.96
N CYS A 9 22.67 65.13 16.65
CA CYS A 9 22.08 64.20 17.64
C CYS A 9 22.50 62.75 17.35
N ALA A 10 22.93 62.06 18.41
CA ALA A 10 23.22 60.64 18.43
C ALA A 10 21.96 59.87 18.84
N SER A 11 21.73 58.67 18.30
CA SER A 11 21.20 57.56 19.08
C SER A 11 21.27 56.25 18.31
N ARG A 12 21.88 55.26 18.97
CA ARG A 12 21.83 53.84 18.64
C ARG A 12 20.39 53.34 18.79
N THR A 13 19.92 52.55 17.83
CA THR A 13 18.92 51.52 18.14
C THR A 13 19.30 50.22 17.44
N SER A 14 19.34 49.19 18.28
CA SER A 14 19.78 47.82 18.07
C SER A 14 19.13 47.10 16.89
N CYS A 15 19.95 46.40 16.11
CA CYS A 15 19.50 45.32 15.22
C CYS A 15 19.14 44.12 16.11
N SER A 16 17.85 43.91 16.38
CA SER A 16 17.36 42.72 17.08
C SER A 16 17.30 41.57 16.08
N THR A 17 18.29 40.68 16.13
CA THR A 17 18.28 39.41 15.38
C THR A 17 17.39 38.44 16.15
N ALA A 18 16.15 38.28 15.70
CA ALA A 18 15.32 37.18 16.15
C ALA A 18 15.87 35.87 15.57
N PRO A 19 16.06 34.81 16.36
CA PRO A 19 16.42 33.50 15.82
C PRO A 19 15.20 32.93 15.08
N SER A 20 15.31 32.84 13.75
CA SER A 20 14.39 32.13 12.88
C SER A 20 14.41 30.65 13.23
N THR A 21 13.49 30.24 14.11
CA THR A 21 13.24 28.82 14.38
C THR A 21 12.27 28.31 13.32
N THR A 22 12.78 28.01 12.14
CA THR A 22 12.02 27.22 11.17
C THR A 22 12.00 25.78 11.69
N PRO A 23 10.84 25.15 11.95
CA PRO A 23 10.84 23.72 12.19
C PRO A 23 11.27 23.05 10.87
N ARG A 24 12.46 22.45 10.84
CA ARG A 24 12.84 21.51 9.79
C ARG A 24 11.80 20.41 9.83
N SER A 25 10.88 20.43 8.88
CA SER A 25 9.94 19.35 8.66
C SER A 25 10.77 18.13 8.23
N SER A 26 11.06 17.25 9.19
CA SER A 26 11.71 15.99 8.92
C SER A 26 10.71 15.03 8.28
N TRP A 27 10.33 15.31 7.04
CA TRP A 27 9.69 14.32 6.19
C TRP A 27 10.77 13.35 5.75
N SER A 28 10.86 12.23 6.44
CA SER A 28 11.66 11.10 6.01
C SER A 28 11.16 10.67 4.62
N ALA A 29 12.03 10.71 3.61
CA ALA A 29 11.79 10.02 2.36
C ALA A 29 11.64 8.54 2.70
N ARG A 30 10.40 8.02 2.66
CA ARG A 30 10.13 6.63 3.00
C ARG A 30 10.92 5.72 2.06
N VAL A 31 11.69 4.81 2.63
CA VAL A 31 12.35 3.72 1.88
C VAL A 31 11.26 2.80 1.33
N ALA A 32 11.46 2.29 0.11
CA ALA A 32 10.52 1.35 -0.48
C ALA A 32 10.53 0.04 0.32
N GLU A 33 9.35 -0.42 0.73
CA GLU A 33 9.15 -1.67 1.46
C GLU A 33 8.38 -2.67 0.61
N ARG A 34 8.62 -3.95 0.87
CA ARG A 34 8.02 -5.04 0.12
C ARG A 34 6.64 -5.39 0.66
N ALA A 35 5.60 -5.29 -0.16
CA ALA A 35 4.24 -5.67 0.18
C ALA A 35 3.81 -6.93 -0.59
N PHE A 36 3.05 -7.79 0.05
CA PHE A 36 2.46 -8.98 -0.55
C PHE A 36 0.95 -8.81 -0.57
N VAL A 37 0.35 -8.88 -1.75
CA VAL A 37 -1.09 -8.70 -1.96
C VAL A 37 -1.67 -9.97 -2.55
N ALA A 38 -2.68 -10.55 -1.90
CA ALA A 38 -3.43 -11.68 -2.44
C ALA A 38 -4.61 -11.18 -3.28
N LEU A 39 -4.78 -11.76 -4.45
CA LEU A 39 -5.84 -11.51 -5.40
C LEU A 39 -6.76 -12.72 -5.43
N GLY A 40 -8.07 -12.51 -5.46
CA GLY A 40 -9.04 -13.61 -5.56
C GLY A 40 -10.28 -13.23 -6.37
N SER A 41 -10.73 -14.09 -7.28
CA SER A 41 -11.94 -13.87 -8.08
C SER A 41 -12.74 -15.16 -8.26
N ASN A 42 -14.07 -15.12 -8.03
CA ASN A 42 -14.95 -16.26 -8.28
C ASN A 42 -16.23 -15.94 -9.08
N LEU A 43 -16.36 -14.72 -9.63
CA LEU A 43 -17.47 -14.33 -10.50
C LEU A 43 -16.99 -13.81 -11.85
N GLY A 44 -17.81 -14.02 -12.89
CA GLY A 44 -17.56 -13.51 -14.24
C GLY A 44 -16.28 -14.07 -14.86
N ASP A 45 -15.60 -13.24 -15.65
CA ASP A 45 -14.29 -13.59 -16.22
C ASP A 45 -13.19 -13.40 -15.17
N ARG A 46 -13.03 -14.44 -14.33
CA ARG A 46 -12.08 -14.48 -13.22
C ARG A 46 -10.64 -14.17 -13.64
N ARG A 47 -10.22 -14.63 -14.84
CA ARG A 47 -8.87 -14.38 -15.36
C ARG A 47 -8.70 -12.92 -15.78
N ALA A 48 -9.71 -12.35 -16.44
CA ALA A 48 -9.70 -10.93 -16.80
C ALA A 48 -9.66 -10.03 -15.57
N TYR A 49 -10.38 -10.36 -14.49
CA TYR A 49 -10.31 -9.61 -13.22
C TYR A 49 -8.92 -9.66 -12.59
N LEU A 50 -8.31 -10.84 -12.47
CA LEU A 50 -6.92 -10.95 -11.97
C LEU A 50 -5.94 -10.14 -12.83
N HIS A 51 -6.07 -10.20 -14.16
CA HIS A 51 -5.23 -9.44 -15.08
C HIS A 51 -5.42 -7.92 -14.92
N ALA A 52 -6.66 -7.45 -14.88
CA ALA A 52 -6.98 -6.04 -14.67
C ALA A 52 -6.47 -5.54 -13.31
N ALA A 53 -6.54 -6.37 -12.26
CA ALA A 53 -6.00 -6.03 -10.95
C ALA A 53 -4.48 -5.84 -10.99
N ARG A 54 -3.74 -6.73 -11.67
CA ARG A 54 -2.28 -6.56 -11.85
C ARG A 54 -1.94 -5.26 -12.57
N ILE A 55 -2.65 -4.93 -13.65
CA ILE A 55 -2.46 -3.66 -14.36
C ILE A 55 -2.75 -2.48 -13.43
N ALA A 56 -3.85 -2.50 -12.69
CA ALA A 56 -4.20 -1.42 -11.77
C ALA A 56 -3.13 -1.22 -10.68
N LEU A 57 -2.54 -2.30 -10.17
CA LEU A 57 -1.45 -2.23 -9.19
C LEU A 57 -0.17 -1.59 -9.77
N THR A 58 0.13 -1.82 -11.06
CA THR A 58 1.28 -1.16 -11.73
C THR A 58 1.08 0.34 -11.94
N LEU A 59 -0.17 0.82 -11.86
CA LEU A 59 -0.52 2.23 -12.02
C LEU A 59 -0.59 2.98 -10.68
N LEU A 60 -0.40 2.30 -9.55
CA LEU A 60 -0.39 2.94 -8.24
C LEU A 60 0.84 3.84 -8.08
N PRO A 61 0.69 5.02 -7.44
CA PRO A 61 1.81 5.92 -7.23
C PRO A 61 2.87 5.26 -6.34
N SER A 62 4.13 5.55 -6.64
CA SER A 62 5.29 5.10 -5.84
C SER A 62 5.28 3.60 -5.52
N THR A 63 4.77 2.80 -6.46
CA THR A 63 4.60 1.35 -6.32
C THR A 63 5.10 0.68 -7.60
N ARG A 64 5.82 -0.43 -7.45
CA ARG A 64 6.32 -1.25 -8.54
C ARG A 64 5.94 -2.69 -8.32
N LEU A 65 5.35 -3.34 -9.32
CA LEU A 65 5.10 -4.77 -9.31
C LEU A 65 6.41 -5.52 -9.58
N ILE A 66 6.76 -6.45 -8.69
CA ILE A 66 8.05 -7.15 -8.69
C ILE A 66 7.89 -8.57 -9.21
N ALA A 67 6.90 -9.30 -8.68
CA ALA A 67 6.67 -10.69 -9.02
C ALA A 67 5.20 -11.05 -8.85
N VAL A 68 4.76 -12.10 -9.54
CA VAL A 68 3.43 -12.71 -9.42
C VAL A 68 3.60 -14.21 -9.28
N SER A 69 2.76 -14.86 -8.46
CA SER A 69 2.68 -16.32 -8.44
C SER A 69 1.92 -16.84 -9.65
N SER A 70 1.95 -18.15 -9.84
CA SER A 70 0.98 -18.87 -10.68
C SER A 70 -0.45 -18.60 -10.20
N VAL A 71 -1.40 -18.74 -11.13
CA VAL A 71 -2.83 -18.66 -10.81
C VAL A 71 -3.31 -20.04 -10.36
N GLU A 72 -3.86 -20.13 -9.16
CA GLU A 72 -4.36 -21.37 -8.57
C GLU A 72 -5.89 -21.33 -8.46
N GLU A 73 -6.58 -22.39 -8.91
CA GLU A 73 -8.01 -22.55 -8.64
C GLU A 73 -8.22 -23.27 -7.30
N THR A 74 -9.01 -22.68 -6.39
CA THR A 74 -9.29 -23.24 -5.07
C THR A 74 -10.79 -23.30 -4.78
N ALA A 75 -11.18 -24.24 -3.92
CA ALA A 75 -12.51 -24.23 -3.33
C ALA A 75 -12.74 -22.93 -2.52
N PRO A 76 -13.99 -22.42 -2.45
CA PRO A 76 -14.32 -21.30 -1.58
C PRO A 76 -14.11 -21.66 -0.12
N LEU A 77 -13.74 -20.66 0.69
CA LEU A 77 -13.62 -20.83 2.14
C LEU A 77 -15.00 -20.70 2.81
N GLY A 78 -15.26 -21.56 3.80
CA GLY A 78 -16.51 -21.56 4.57
C GLY A 78 -17.57 -22.52 4.02
N ALA A 79 -18.74 -22.51 4.65
CA ALA A 79 -19.81 -23.48 4.39
C ALA A 79 -20.81 -23.06 3.29
N MET A 80 -20.59 -21.91 2.65
CA MET A 80 -21.49 -21.42 1.59
C MET A 80 -21.16 -22.07 0.26
N THR A 81 -22.17 -22.57 -0.44
CA THR A 81 -22.04 -23.04 -1.82
C THR A 81 -21.80 -21.85 -2.75
N GLN A 82 -20.61 -21.80 -3.36
CA GLN A 82 -20.21 -20.76 -4.31
C GLN A 82 -19.26 -21.34 -5.35
N PRO A 83 -19.09 -20.68 -6.51
CA PRO A 83 -18.10 -21.08 -7.50
C PRO A 83 -16.67 -21.05 -6.93
N PRO A 84 -15.75 -21.86 -7.48
CA PRO A 84 -14.35 -21.85 -7.08
C PRO A 84 -13.68 -20.51 -7.39
N TYR A 85 -12.68 -20.17 -6.59
CA TYR A 85 -11.86 -18.97 -6.76
C TYR A 85 -10.68 -19.25 -7.66
N LEU A 86 -10.33 -18.31 -8.54
CA LEU A 86 -8.96 -18.16 -9.00
C LEU A 86 -8.23 -17.23 -8.04
N ASN A 87 -7.11 -17.68 -7.51
CA ASN A 87 -6.24 -16.93 -6.60
C ASN A 87 -4.87 -16.71 -7.21
N GLN A 88 -4.24 -15.62 -6.80
CA GLN A 88 -2.86 -15.30 -7.15
C GLN A 88 -2.28 -14.37 -6.08
N MET A 89 -1.00 -14.48 -5.78
CA MET A 89 -0.30 -13.50 -4.95
C MET A 89 0.66 -12.66 -5.78
N VAL A 90 0.78 -11.38 -5.44
CA VAL A 90 1.72 -10.45 -6.07
C VAL A 90 2.60 -9.78 -5.05
N VAL A 91 3.83 -9.47 -5.46
CA VAL A 91 4.83 -8.77 -4.69
C VAL A 91 5.00 -7.38 -5.26
N LEU A 92 4.94 -6.38 -4.40
CA LEU A 92 5.13 -4.97 -4.74
C LEU A 92 6.30 -4.41 -3.93
N ASP A 93 7.09 -3.51 -4.50
CA ASP A 93 7.89 -2.57 -3.72
C ASP A 93 7.15 -1.23 -3.72
N THR A 94 6.95 -0.61 -2.56
CA THR A 94 6.20 0.65 -2.46
C THR A 94 6.68 1.54 -1.32
N THR A 95 6.59 2.85 -1.49
CA THR A 95 6.81 3.83 -0.40
C THR A 95 5.50 4.33 0.21
N MET A 96 4.36 3.85 -0.27
CA MET A 96 3.04 4.18 0.27
C MET A 96 2.89 3.61 1.67
N ALA A 97 2.31 4.35 2.62
CA ALA A 97 1.98 3.79 3.94
C ALA A 97 1.03 2.57 3.81
N PRO A 98 1.11 1.56 4.70
CA PRO A 98 0.29 0.35 4.62
C PRO A 98 -1.21 0.63 4.52
N GLU A 99 -1.71 1.58 5.30
CA GLU A 99 -3.12 2.00 5.29
C GLU A 99 -3.51 2.69 3.98
N SER A 100 -2.59 3.48 3.39
CA SER A 100 -2.80 4.10 2.08
C SER A 100 -2.81 3.07 0.95
N LEU A 101 -1.94 2.06 1.03
CA LEU A 101 -1.96 0.94 0.09
C LEU A 101 -3.27 0.17 0.21
N LEU A 102 -3.69 -0.20 1.43
CA LEU A 102 -4.98 -0.87 1.65
C LEU A 102 -6.16 -0.06 1.09
N ALA A 103 -6.18 1.25 1.28
CA ALA A 103 -7.21 2.12 0.71
C ALA A 103 -7.21 2.09 -0.82
N ALA A 104 -6.03 2.07 -1.45
CA ALA A 104 -5.89 1.95 -2.90
C ALA A 104 -6.35 0.58 -3.41
N LEU A 105 -6.05 -0.51 -2.71
CA LEU A 105 -6.58 -1.84 -3.03
C LEU A 105 -8.11 -1.83 -3.04
N HIS A 106 -8.75 -1.26 -2.01
CA HIS A 106 -10.19 -1.11 -1.98
C HIS A 106 -10.76 -0.25 -3.12
N VAL A 107 -10.01 0.74 -3.62
CA VAL A 107 -10.41 1.51 -4.81
C VAL A 107 -10.41 0.62 -6.04
N ILE A 108 -9.35 -0.16 -6.27
CA ILE A 108 -9.24 -1.09 -7.40
C ILE A 108 -10.39 -2.12 -7.37
N GLU A 109 -10.72 -2.64 -6.19
CA GLU A 109 -11.87 -3.53 -6.05
C GLU A 109 -13.18 -2.87 -6.54
N ARG A 110 -13.43 -1.63 -6.12
CA ARG A 110 -14.66 -0.91 -6.48
C ARG A 110 -14.71 -0.60 -7.98
N THR A 111 -13.59 -0.21 -8.58
CA THR A 111 -13.54 0.09 -10.03
C THR A 111 -13.75 -1.17 -10.89
N GLN A 112 -13.44 -2.35 -10.34
CA GLN A 112 -13.71 -3.65 -10.97
C GLN A 112 -15.06 -4.27 -10.56
N GLY A 113 -15.97 -3.45 -10.04
CA GLY A 113 -17.36 -3.85 -9.80
C GLY A 113 -17.58 -4.72 -8.55
N ARG A 114 -16.63 -4.74 -7.60
CA ARG A 114 -16.87 -5.43 -6.31
C ARG A 114 -17.98 -4.71 -5.55
N VAL A 115 -19.11 -5.38 -5.38
CA VAL A 115 -20.21 -4.96 -4.51
C VAL A 115 -20.09 -5.69 -3.17
N ARG A 116 -20.05 -4.93 -2.06
CA ARG A 116 -20.03 -5.51 -0.70
C ARG A 116 -21.46 -5.91 -0.32
N GLY A 117 -21.82 -7.16 -0.61
CA GLY A 117 -23.11 -7.77 -0.24
C GLY A 117 -22.99 -8.69 0.98
N VAL A 118 -23.46 -9.93 0.85
CA VAL A 118 -23.41 -10.95 1.91
C VAL A 118 -21.97 -11.17 2.37
N ARG A 119 -21.77 -11.22 3.70
CA ARG A 119 -20.48 -11.57 4.30
C ARG A 119 -20.04 -12.93 3.75
N TRP A 120 -18.89 -12.94 3.08
CA TRP A 120 -18.27 -14.11 2.43
C TRP A 120 -18.95 -14.58 1.14
N GLY A 121 -19.85 -13.77 0.57
CA GLY A 121 -20.44 -14.04 -0.74
C GLY A 121 -19.43 -13.94 -1.88
N ALA A 122 -19.82 -14.49 -3.03
CA ALA A 122 -19.05 -14.45 -4.26
C ALA A 122 -18.78 -13.00 -4.72
N ARG A 123 -17.65 -12.77 -5.39
CA ARG A 123 -17.16 -11.45 -5.76
C ARG A 123 -16.34 -11.45 -7.05
N THR A 124 -16.37 -10.32 -7.75
CA THR A 124 -15.60 -10.09 -8.98
C THR A 124 -14.10 -10.07 -8.69
N ILE A 125 -13.65 -9.37 -7.64
CA ILE A 125 -12.26 -9.35 -7.20
C ILE A 125 -12.15 -9.06 -5.70
N ASP A 126 -11.17 -9.69 -5.05
CA ASP A 126 -10.66 -9.48 -3.68
C ASP A 126 -9.20 -9.09 -3.74
N LEU A 127 -8.82 -8.06 -2.98
CA LEU A 127 -7.43 -7.65 -2.81
C LEU A 127 -7.10 -7.54 -1.31
N ASP A 128 -6.43 -8.56 -0.77
CA ASP A 128 -6.01 -8.61 0.63
C ASP A 128 -4.53 -8.21 0.76
N LEU A 129 -4.21 -7.22 1.61
CA LEU A 129 -2.82 -6.94 1.99
C LEU A 129 -2.36 -8.00 3.02
N VAL A 130 -1.45 -8.88 2.60
CA VAL A 130 -1.03 -10.06 3.38
C VAL A 130 0.17 -9.77 4.28
N ARG A 131 1.19 -9.11 3.75
CA ARG A 131 2.43 -8.71 4.46
C ARG A 131 2.90 -7.36 3.95
N TYR A 132 3.62 -6.63 4.80
CA TYR A 132 4.25 -5.36 4.45
C TYR A 132 5.57 -5.23 5.21
N GLY A 133 6.70 -5.45 4.53
CA GLY A 133 8.02 -5.58 5.14
C GLY A 133 7.98 -6.57 6.31
N ASP A 134 8.64 -6.17 7.41
CA ASP A 134 8.60 -6.85 8.70
C ASP A 134 7.60 -6.20 9.67
N ARG A 135 6.68 -5.36 9.16
CA ARG A 135 5.75 -4.61 10.01
C ARG A 135 4.72 -5.54 10.64
N ARG A 136 4.52 -5.34 11.94
CA ARG A 136 3.39 -5.87 12.70
C ARG A 136 2.41 -4.74 12.98
N ILE A 137 1.21 -4.84 12.43
CA ILE A 137 0.18 -3.81 12.56
C ILE A 137 -1.06 -4.46 13.14
N HIS A 138 -1.64 -3.85 14.18
CA HIS A 138 -2.88 -4.29 14.78
C HIS A 138 -3.74 -3.06 15.06
N THR A 139 -4.50 -2.63 14.07
CA THR A 139 -5.45 -1.52 14.16
C THR A 139 -6.86 -2.02 13.87
N ARG A 140 -7.86 -1.16 14.06
CA ARG A 140 -9.25 -1.48 13.73
C ARG A 140 -9.44 -1.76 12.23
N SER A 141 -8.64 -1.15 11.37
CA SER A 141 -8.79 -1.22 9.90
C SER A 141 -7.80 -2.18 9.23
N LEU A 142 -6.66 -2.49 9.87
CA LEU A 142 -5.59 -3.27 9.26
C LEU A 142 -4.90 -4.16 10.30
N THR A 143 -4.75 -5.44 9.99
CA THR A 143 -3.94 -6.39 10.77
C THR A 143 -2.89 -7.02 9.86
N LEU A 144 -1.60 -6.88 10.21
CA LEU A 144 -0.45 -7.44 9.49
C LEU A 144 0.50 -8.19 10.44
N PRO A 145 1.01 -9.38 10.05
CA PRO A 145 0.60 -10.16 8.87
C PRO A 145 -0.89 -10.51 8.90
N HIS A 146 -1.49 -10.68 7.72
CA HIS A 146 -2.93 -10.94 7.63
C HIS A 146 -3.30 -12.22 8.41
N PRO A 147 -4.36 -12.22 9.25
CA PRO A 147 -4.70 -13.37 10.09
C PRO A 147 -4.94 -14.68 9.31
N GLY A 148 -5.45 -14.55 8.08
CA GLY A 148 -5.66 -15.68 7.17
C GLY A 148 -4.37 -16.37 6.70
N LEU A 149 -3.20 -15.76 6.90
CA LEU A 149 -1.92 -16.34 6.50
C LEU A 149 -1.62 -17.66 7.23
N ALA A 150 -2.02 -17.78 8.48
CA ALA A 150 -1.82 -19.00 9.26
C ALA A 150 -2.74 -20.16 8.84
N THR A 151 -3.88 -19.86 8.19
CA THR A 151 -4.95 -20.83 7.97
C THR A 151 -5.20 -21.15 6.49
N ARG A 152 -4.73 -20.31 5.57
CA ARG A 152 -4.91 -20.50 4.12
C ARG A 152 -3.69 -21.21 3.51
N ALA A 153 -3.81 -22.52 3.30
CA ALA A 153 -2.73 -23.34 2.75
C ALA A 153 -2.28 -22.89 1.33
N PHE A 154 -3.18 -22.37 0.50
CA PHE A 154 -2.83 -21.87 -0.83
C PHE A 154 -1.95 -20.62 -0.79
N TRP A 155 -2.16 -19.71 0.19
CA TRP A 155 -1.25 -18.57 0.39
C TRP A 155 0.17 -19.02 0.74
N GLN A 156 0.33 -20.13 1.47
CA GLN A 156 1.66 -20.67 1.79
C GLN A 156 2.36 -21.21 0.54
N ARG A 157 1.62 -21.84 -0.38
CA ARG A 157 2.16 -22.28 -1.67
C ARG A 157 2.58 -21.10 -2.54
N GLU A 158 1.71 -20.08 -2.65
CA GLU A 158 1.99 -18.86 -3.41
C GLU A 158 3.23 -18.12 -2.86
N LEU A 159 3.36 -18.00 -1.53
CA LEU A 159 4.54 -17.41 -0.90
C LEU A 159 5.81 -18.22 -1.15
N ALA A 160 5.74 -19.56 -1.08
CA ALA A 160 6.90 -20.40 -1.36
C ALA A 160 7.33 -20.30 -2.83
N GLU A 161 6.38 -20.17 -3.76
CA GLU A 161 6.66 -19.91 -5.17
C GLU A 161 7.35 -18.56 -5.36
N LEU A 162 6.78 -17.51 -4.78
CA LEU A 162 7.32 -16.15 -4.87
C LEU A 162 8.71 -16.03 -4.22
N ALA A 163 8.95 -16.72 -3.10
CA ALA A 163 10.27 -16.73 -2.46
C ALA A 163 11.34 -17.28 -3.43
N ARG A 164 11.08 -18.44 -4.06
CA ARG A 164 12.00 -19.01 -5.06
C ARG A 164 12.23 -18.08 -6.25
N ALA A 165 11.17 -17.41 -6.72
CA ALA A 165 11.27 -16.48 -7.84
C ALA A 165 12.10 -15.23 -7.49
N LEU A 166 11.98 -14.72 -6.27
CA LEU A 166 12.75 -13.57 -5.79
C LEU A 166 14.22 -13.92 -5.56
N ASP A 167 14.51 -15.11 -5.03
CA ASP A 167 15.88 -15.58 -4.81
C ASP A 167 16.62 -15.82 -6.14
N ALA A 168 15.91 -16.32 -7.15
CA ALA A 168 16.48 -16.51 -8.48
C ALA A 168 16.78 -15.20 -9.25
N ALA A 169 16.21 -14.08 -8.79
CA ALA A 169 16.39 -12.77 -9.40
C ALA A 169 17.42 -11.88 -8.66
N ALA A 170 17.97 -12.35 -7.54
CA ALA A 170 18.98 -11.67 -6.72
C ALA A 170 20.40 -12.06 -7.16
#